data_AF-A0A6G3XTQ9-F1
#
_entry.id   AF-A0A6G3XTQ9-F1
#
_cell.length_a   1.000
_cell.length_b   1.000
_cell.length_c   1.000
_cell.angle_alpha   90.00
_cell.angle_beta   90.00
_cell.angle_gamma   90.00
#
_symmetry.space_group_name_H-M   'P 1'
#
loop_
_entity.id
_entity.type
_entity.pdbx_description
1 polymer ?
#
loop_
_entity_poly.entity_id
_entity_poly.type
_entity_poly.pdbx_seq_one_letter_code
_entity_poly.pdbx_strand_id
1 'polypeptide(L)'
;VVMTSADAEQTRGVLFWLLGSLSGVGWSEVVLCSAVLAVCLVICLAYARTLDAFAFGQDAAAALGVNVARTRIVLLCATALLTAALVSAAGAIGFVGLVLPHAARALTGSGHRRLLPVTALAGAVFLVWVDTLARTV
;
A
#
# COMPACT_ATOMS: atom_id res chain seq x y z
N VAL A 1 -11.91 -3.38 -28.82
CA VAL A 1 -11.40 -2.15 -29.47
C VAL A 1 -9.88 -2.15 -29.57
N VAL A 2 -9.11 -2.53 -28.53
CA VAL A 2 -7.63 -2.68 -28.63
C VAL A 2 -7.19 -3.91 -29.45
N MET A 3 -8.03 -4.95 -29.56
CA MET A 3 -7.72 -6.18 -30.33
C MET A 3 -7.87 -6.04 -31.86
N THR A 4 -8.39 -4.92 -32.38
CA THR A 4 -8.71 -4.78 -33.82
C THR A 4 -7.86 -3.75 -34.57
N SER A 5 -7.10 -2.91 -33.86
CA SER A 5 -6.11 -2.00 -34.44
C SER A 5 -4.83 -2.17 -33.62
N ALA A 6 -3.92 -3.00 -34.13
CA ALA A 6 -2.64 -3.29 -33.50
C ALA A 6 -1.70 -2.07 -33.61
N ASP A 7 -2.01 -0.99 -32.91
CA ASP A 7 -1.05 0.06 -32.62
C ASP A 7 -0.06 -0.53 -31.62
N ALA A 8 1.08 -0.98 -32.14
CA ALA A 8 2.17 -1.54 -31.35
C ALA A 8 2.57 -0.62 -30.19
N GLU A 9 2.43 0.69 -30.38
CA GLU A 9 2.74 1.72 -29.38
C GLU A 9 1.77 1.69 -28.18
N GLN A 10 0.46 1.60 -28.40
CA GLN A 10 -0.53 1.48 -27.32
C GLN A 10 -0.36 0.20 -26.51
N THR A 11 -0.08 -0.91 -27.21
CA THR A 11 0.15 -2.21 -26.56
C THR A 11 1.41 -2.17 -25.69
N ARG A 12 2.48 -1.54 -26.20
CA ARG A 12 3.74 -1.37 -25.47
C ARG A 12 3.57 -0.45 -24.25
N GLY A 13 2.78 0.62 -24.38
CA GLY A 13 2.43 1.50 -23.26
C GLY A 13 1.69 0.79 -22.13
N VAL A 14 0.71 -0.05 -22.45
CA VAL A 14 -0.01 -0.86 -21.45
C VAL A 14 0.91 -1.88 -20.78
N LEU A 15 1.78 -2.55 -21.56
CA LEU A 15 2.75 -3.50 -21.01
C LEU A 15 3.74 -2.81 -20.04
N PHE A 16 4.23 -1.61 -20.38
CA PHE A 16 5.08 -0.82 -19.48
C PHE A 16 4.35 -0.36 -18.23
N TRP A 17 3.07 0.01 -18.32
CA TRP A 17 2.27 0.35 -17.16
C TRP A 17 2.05 -0.85 -16.23
N LEU A 18 1.83 -2.04 -16.79
CA LEU A 18 1.70 -3.29 -16.02
C LEU A 18 3.01 -3.71 -15.36
N LEU A 19 4.17 -3.40 -15.97
CA LEU A 19 5.49 -3.62 -15.36
C LEU A 19 5.75 -2.68 -14.16
N GLY A 20 5.01 -1.58 -14.06
CA GLY A 20 5.20 -0.54 -13.05
C GLY A 20 6.34 0.40 -13.43
N SER A 21 6.07 1.71 -13.35
CA SER A 21 7.10 2.73 -13.56
C SER A 21 6.76 4.02 -12.83
N LEU A 22 7.78 4.64 -12.24
CA LEU A 22 7.72 5.98 -11.66
C LEU A 22 8.15 7.05 -12.68
N SER A 23 8.53 6.65 -13.90
CA SER A 23 8.93 7.56 -14.98
C SER A 23 7.71 8.28 -15.57
N GLY A 24 7.29 9.38 -14.96
CA GLY A 24 6.16 10.20 -15.43
C GLY A 24 5.22 10.70 -14.34
N VAL A 25 5.49 10.38 -13.07
CA VAL A 25 4.66 10.87 -11.95
C VAL A 25 4.90 12.37 -11.76
N GLY A 26 3.84 13.17 -11.89
CA GLY A 26 3.85 14.60 -11.64
C GLY A 26 3.66 14.93 -10.16
N TRP A 27 3.90 16.19 -9.80
CA TRP A 27 3.71 16.68 -8.43
C TRP A 27 2.25 16.58 -7.95
N SER A 28 1.29 16.67 -8.87
CA SER A 28 -0.14 16.48 -8.59
C SER A 28 -0.45 15.06 -8.10
N GLU A 29 0.07 14.02 -8.76
CA GLU A 29 -0.11 12.64 -8.34
C GLU A 29 0.57 12.38 -7.00
N VAL A 30 1.76 12.96 -6.78
CA VAL A 30 2.47 12.84 -5.49
C VAL A 30 1.67 13.43 -4.35
N VAL A 31 1.13 14.65 -4.52
CA VAL A 31 0.30 15.30 -3.50
C VAL A 31 -0.96 14.47 -3.24
N LEU A 32 -1.63 13.99 -4.28
CA LEU A 32 -2.82 13.14 -4.12
C LEU A 32 -2.49 11.84 -3.38
N CYS A 33 -1.46 11.10 -3.81
CA CYS A 33 -1.07 9.83 -3.20
C CYS A 33 -0.62 10.02 -1.74
N SER A 34 0.12 11.10 -1.44
CA SER A 34 0.55 11.40 -0.08
C SER A 34 -0.61 11.78 0.84
N ALA A 35 -1.60 12.53 0.35
CA ALA A 35 -2.81 12.86 1.09
C ALA A 35 -3.65 11.61 1.39
N VAL A 36 -3.84 10.74 0.38
CA VAL A 36 -4.54 9.46 0.54
C VAL A 36 -3.80 8.55 1.53
N LEU A 37 -2.48 8.47 1.43
CA LEU A 37 -1.64 7.73 2.37
C LEU A 37 -1.81 8.25 3.80
N ALA A 38 -1.76 9.57 4.00
CA ALA A 38 -1.92 10.18 5.31
C ALA A 38 -3.28 9.84 5.94
N VAL A 39 -4.37 9.96 5.16
CA VAL A 39 -5.73 9.61 5.62
C VAL A 39 -5.83 8.14 5.99
N CYS A 40 -5.37 7.23 5.10
CA CYS A 40 -5.43 5.80 5.36
C CYS A 40 -4.54 5.40 6.55
N LEU A 41 -3.36 6.01 6.70
CA LEU A 41 -2.48 5.77 7.84
C LEU A 41 -3.13 6.19 9.16
N VAL A 42 -3.78 7.36 9.20
CA VAL A 42 -4.51 7.83 10.39
C VAL A 42 -5.65 6.87 10.74
N ILE A 43 -6.43 6.42 9.75
CA ILE A 43 -7.49 5.42 9.95
C ILE A 43 -6.89 4.14 10.53
N CYS A 44 -5.85 3.58 9.92
CA CYS A 44 -5.20 2.35 10.40
C CYS A 44 -4.62 2.52 11.82
N LEU A 45 -4.03 3.67 12.13
CA LEU A 45 -3.52 3.97 13.47
C LEU A 45 -4.64 4.08 14.52
N ALA A 46 -5.79 4.66 14.17
CA ALA A 46 -6.96 4.71 15.04
C ALA A 46 -7.47 3.31 15.38
N TYR A 47 -7.40 2.38 14.42
CA TYR A 47 -7.75 0.96 14.58
C TYR A 47 -6.58 0.06 15.04
N ALA A 48 -5.41 0.61 15.37
CA ALA A 48 -4.23 -0.20 15.71
C ALA A 48 -4.46 -1.15 16.91
N ARG A 49 -5.16 -0.67 17.95
CA ARG A 49 -5.54 -1.51 19.11
C ARG A 49 -6.52 -2.62 18.73
N THR A 50 -7.39 -2.34 17.77
CA THR A 50 -8.35 -3.30 17.24
C THR A 50 -7.67 -4.36 16.37
N LEU A 51 -6.67 -3.96 15.59
CA LEU A 51 -5.79 -4.86 14.84
C LEU A 51 -4.98 -5.78 15.77
N ASP A 52 -4.47 -5.26 16.89
CA ASP A 52 -3.81 -6.07 17.91
C ASP A 52 -4.80 -7.07 18.53
N ALA A 53 -6.05 -6.66 18.80
CA ALA A 53 -7.09 -7.57 19.31
C ALA A 53 -7.45 -8.68 18.29
N PHE A 54 -7.48 -8.37 16.99
CA PHE A 54 -7.68 -9.39 15.96
C PHE A 54 -6.57 -10.43 15.90
N ALA A 55 -5.34 -10.08 16.29
CA ALA A 55 -4.24 -11.04 16.37
C ALA A 55 -4.48 -12.14 17.43
N PHE A 56 -5.34 -11.87 18.43
CA PHE A 56 -5.75 -12.85 19.44
C PHE A 56 -7.01 -13.65 19.05
N GLY A 57 -7.60 -13.37 17.88
CA GLY A 57 -8.80 -14.04 17.38
C GLY A 57 -10.03 -13.13 17.33
N GLN A 58 -11.00 -13.49 16.48
CA GLN A 58 -12.21 -12.69 16.28
C GLN A 58 -13.12 -12.70 17.51
N ASP A 59 -13.21 -13.83 18.21
CA ASP A 59 -14.03 -13.97 19.42
C ASP A 59 -13.48 -13.13 20.58
N ALA A 60 -12.15 -13.08 20.75
CA ALA A 60 -11.49 -12.24 21.74
C ALA A 60 -11.72 -10.74 21.45
N ALA A 61 -11.62 -10.34 20.18
CA ALA A 61 -11.91 -8.96 19.77
C ALA A 61 -13.39 -8.60 20.00
N ALA A 62 -14.32 -9.49 19.66
CA ALA A 62 -15.75 -9.28 19.89
C ALA A 62 -16.09 -9.17 21.38
N ALA A 63 -15.46 -10.00 22.24
CA ALA A 63 -15.60 -9.94 23.68
C ALA A 63 -15.09 -8.61 24.29
N LEU A 64 -14.12 -7.96 23.63
CA LEU A 64 -13.62 -6.63 23.99
C LEU A 64 -14.50 -5.48 23.47
N GLY A 65 -15.69 -5.78 22.93
CA GLY A 65 -16.65 -4.79 22.42
C GLY A 65 -16.32 -4.27 21.02
N VAL A 66 -15.40 -4.90 20.29
CA VAL A 66 -15.07 -4.53 18.92
C VAL A 66 -16.14 -5.03 17.96
N ASN A 67 -16.71 -4.14 17.15
CA ASN A 67 -17.50 -4.55 16.00
C ASN A 67 -16.58 -5.04 14.86
N VAL A 68 -16.36 -6.36 14.84
CA VAL A 68 -15.44 -7.04 13.92
C VAL A 68 -15.79 -6.78 12.45
N ALA A 69 -17.07 -6.94 12.10
CA ALA A 69 -17.55 -6.77 10.73
C ALA A 69 -17.32 -5.34 10.21
N ARG A 70 -17.71 -4.33 11.01
CA ARG A 70 -17.55 -2.92 10.63
C ARG A 70 -16.08 -2.55 10.49
N THR A 71 -15.23 -2.98 11.42
CA THR A 71 -13.80 -2.69 11.37
C THR A 71 -13.15 -3.30 10.13
N ARG A 72 -13.52 -4.54 9.78
CA ARG A 72 -13.00 -5.22 8.59
C ARG A 72 -13.37 -4.47 7.31
N ILE A 73 -14.62 -4.03 7.17
CA ILE A 73 -15.07 -3.28 6.00
C ILE A 73 -14.31 -1.96 5.89
N VAL A 74 -14.18 -1.19 6.98
CA VAL A 74 -13.46 0.09 6.99
C VAL A 74 -12.00 -0.10 6.56
N LEU A 75 -11.30 -1.08 7.14
CA LEU A 75 -9.90 -1.34 6.81
C LEU A 75 -9.73 -1.81 5.36
N LEU A 76 -10.58 -2.71 4.88
CA LEU A 76 -10.55 -3.17 3.50
C LEU A 76 -10.76 -2.02 2.52
N CYS A 77 -11.78 -1.18 2.75
CA CYS A 77 -12.02 0.00 1.93
C CYS A 77 -10.83 0.98 1.95
N ALA A 78 -10.26 1.27 3.12
CA ALA A 78 -9.10 2.16 3.24
C ALA A 78 -7.88 1.61 2.48
N THR A 79 -7.56 0.32 2.66
CA THR A 79 -6.42 -0.30 1.96
C THR A 79 -6.65 -0.44 0.45
N ALA A 80 -7.88 -0.72 0.02
CA ALA A 80 -8.24 -0.81 -1.38
C ALA A 80 -8.11 0.56 -2.06
N LEU A 81 -8.59 1.63 -1.40
CA LEU A 81 -8.50 2.99 -1.91
C LEU A 81 -7.05 3.46 -2.00
N LEU A 82 -6.23 3.17 -0.98
CA LEU A 82 -4.80 3.46 -1.00
C LEU A 82 -4.09 2.72 -2.15
N THR A 83 -4.36 1.42 -2.29
CA THR A 83 -3.75 0.58 -3.34
C THR A 83 -4.18 1.05 -4.72
N ALA A 84 -5.46 1.37 -4.92
CA ALA A 84 -5.97 1.87 -6.20
C ALA A 84 -5.32 3.20 -6.59
N ALA A 85 -5.17 4.15 -5.66
CA ALA A 85 -4.51 5.43 -5.92
C ALA A 85 -3.05 5.23 -6.34
N LEU A 86 -2.30 4.38 -5.62
CA LEU A 86 -0.88 4.11 -5.89
C LEU A 86 -0.70 3.36 -7.22
N VAL A 87 -1.50 2.32 -7.48
CA VAL A 87 -1.42 1.53 -8.73
C VAL A 87 -1.83 2.37 -9.93
N SER A 88 -2.82 3.26 -9.79
CA SER A 88 -3.20 4.17 -10.86
C SER A 88 -2.06 5.11 -11.27
N ALA A 89 -1.22 5.54 -10.32
CA ALA A 89 -0.14 6.48 -10.58
C ALA A 89 1.17 5.80 -11.02
N ALA A 90 1.55 4.70 -10.38
CA ALA A 90 2.86 4.05 -10.56
C ALA A 90 2.80 2.69 -11.28
N GLY A 91 1.61 2.18 -11.59
CA GLY A 91 1.42 0.83 -12.11
C GLY A 91 1.51 -0.26 -11.02
N ALA A 92 1.54 -1.52 -11.45
CA ALA A 92 1.49 -2.66 -10.54
C ALA A 92 2.87 -3.01 -9.97
N ILE A 93 3.21 -2.44 -8.80
CA ILE A 93 4.44 -2.78 -8.07
C ILE A 93 4.15 -3.90 -7.06
N GLY A 94 4.57 -5.12 -7.38
CA GLY A 94 4.41 -6.29 -6.51
C GLY A 94 5.52 -6.45 -5.46
N PHE A 95 5.38 -7.46 -4.60
CA PHE A 95 6.40 -7.95 -3.64
C PHE A 95 6.76 -7.04 -2.45
N VAL A 96 6.84 -5.72 -2.65
CA VAL A 96 7.17 -4.73 -1.60
C VAL A 96 6.22 -4.85 -0.40
N GLY A 97 4.91 -4.91 -0.68
CA GLY A 97 3.87 -5.04 0.35
C GLY A 97 3.88 -6.37 1.11
N LEU A 98 4.64 -7.37 0.66
CA LEU A 98 4.83 -8.63 1.39
C LEU A 98 6.11 -8.60 2.20
N VAL A 99 7.24 -8.21 1.61
CA VAL A 99 8.55 -8.30 2.28
C VAL A 99 8.70 -7.28 3.39
N LEU A 100 8.33 -6.02 3.13
CA LEU A 100 8.58 -4.93 4.08
C LEU A 100 7.84 -5.05 5.41
N PRO A 101 6.54 -5.41 5.47
CA PRO A 101 5.88 -5.60 6.75
C PRO A 101 6.48 -6.73 7.56
N HIS A 102 6.99 -7.78 6.93
CA HIS A 102 7.67 -8.87 7.64
C HIS A 102 9.03 -8.42 8.18
N ALA A 103 9.82 -7.71 7.37
CA ALA A 103 11.10 -7.16 7.80
C ALA A 103 10.94 -6.13 8.94
N ALA A 104 9.97 -5.22 8.82
CA ALA A 104 9.66 -4.25 9.87
C ALA A 104 9.16 -4.94 11.14
N ARG A 105 8.34 -5.99 11.02
CA ARG A 105 7.86 -6.77 12.18
C ARG A 105 8.99 -7.48 12.91
N ALA A 106 10.00 -7.97 12.21
CA ALA A 106 11.20 -8.52 12.82
C ALA A 106 11.99 -7.47 13.62
N LEU A 107 11.96 -6.20 13.20
CA LEU A 107 12.65 -5.09 13.85
C LEU A 107 11.85 -4.44 15.00
N THR A 108 10.54 -4.28 14.87
CA THR A 108 9.71 -3.48 15.80
C THR A 108 8.86 -4.30 16.76
N GLY A 109 8.76 -5.62 16.55
CA GLY A 109 7.84 -6.50 17.28
C GLY A 109 6.41 -6.48 16.73
N SER A 110 5.46 -7.02 17.52
CA SER A 110 4.09 -7.34 17.10
C SER A 110 3.07 -6.18 17.16
N GLY A 111 3.40 -5.07 17.83
CA GLY A 111 2.45 -3.99 18.04
C GLY A 111 2.17 -3.17 16.77
N HIS A 112 0.92 -3.21 16.28
CA HIS A 112 0.55 -2.56 15.00
C HIS A 112 0.73 -1.04 15.03
N ARG A 113 0.62 -0.41 16.20
CA ARG A 113 0.78 1.03 16.37
C ARG A 113 2.19 1.54 16.04
N ARG A 114 3.22 0.71 16.24
CA ARG A 114 4.62 1.01 15.85
C ARG A 114 4.97 0.41 14.51
N LEU A 115 4.42 -0.75 14.19
CA LEU A 115 4.66 -1.44 12.93
C LEU A 115 4.23 -0.59 11.72
N LEU A 116 3.01 -0.03 11.75
CA LEU A 116 2.46 0.75 10.64
C LEU A 116 3.36 1.92 10.20
N PRO A 117 3.77 2.87 11.08
CA PRO A 117 4.63 3.98 10.67
C PRO A 117 6.01 3.51 10.23
N VAL A 118 6.58 2.48 10.89
CA VAL A 118 7.89 1.95 10.49
C VAL A 118 7.84 1.28 9.13
N THR A 119 6.78 0.52 8.82
CA THR A 119 6.58 -0.06 7.48
C THR A 119 6.43 1.00 6.40
N ALA A 120 5.70 2.09 6.68
CA ALA A 120 5.54 3.18 5.74
C ALA A 120 6.88 3.87 5.44
N LEU A 121 7.69 4.16 6.47
CA LEU A 121 8.99 4.78 6.31
C LEU A 121 10.01 3.86 5.63
N ALA A 122 10.08 2.59 6.05
CA ALA A 122 10.92 1.59 5.40
C ALA A 122 10.53 1.41 3.93
N GLY A 123 9.23 1.46 3.64
CA GLY A 123 8.65 1.51 2.28
C GLY A 123 9.18 2.65 1.45
N ALA A 124 9.03 3.87 1.95
CA ALA A 124 9.50 5.06 1.27
C ALA A 124 11.00 5.00 0.96
N VAL A 125 11.82 4.63 1.95
CA VAL A 125 13.28 4.53 1.77
C VAL A 125 13.61 3.45 0.74
N PHE A 126 13.08 2.23 0.90
CA PHE A 126 13.34 1.13 -0.02
C PHE A 126 12.97 1.49 -1.47
N LEU A 127 11.81 2.11 -1.66
CA LEU A 127 11.31 2.46 -2.99
C LEU A 127 12.16 3.55 -3.67
N VAL A 128 12.67 4.52 -2.89
CA VAL A 128 13.65 5.52 -3.39
C VAL A 128 14.95 4.85 -3.82
N TRP A 129 15.47 3.90 -3.04
CA TRP A 129 16.68 3.15 -3.39
C TRP A 129 16.49 2.31 -4.66
N VAL A 130 15.36 1.61 -4.78
CA VAL A 130 15.02 0.81 -5.96
C VAL A 130 14.85 1.70 -7.20
N ASP A 131 14.15 2.84 -7.10
CA ASP A 131 14.01 3.79 -8.22
C ASP A 131 15.37 4.36 -8.64
N THR A 132 16.23 4.71 -7.68
CA THR A 132 17.58 5.23 -7.97
C THR A 132 18.43 4.18 -8.70
N LEU A 133 18.40 2.92 -8.24
CA LEU A 133 19.07 1.81 -8.92
C LEU A 133 18.50 1.62 -10.33
N ALA A 134 17.19 1.51 -10.49
CA ALA A 134 16.54 1.31 -11.78
C ALA A 134 16.83 2.42 -12.81
N ARG A 135 17.20 3.64 -12.36
CA ARG A 135 17.61 4.75 -13.23
C ARG A 135 19.10 4.75 -13.58
N THR A 136 19.93 4.06 -12.79
CA THR A 136 21.40 4.12 -12.91
C THR A 136 22.03 2.87 -13.51
N VAL A 137 21.37 1.71 -13.44
CA VAL A 137 21.72 0.48 -14.17
C VAL A 137 20.82 0.25 -15.37
#